data_AF-A0A963LK23-F1
#
_entry.id   AF-A0A963LK23-F1
#
_cell.length_a   1.000
_cell.length_b   1.000
_cell.length_c   1.000
_cell.angle_alpha   90.00
_cell.angle_beta   90.00
_cell.angle_gamma   90.00
#
_symmetry.space_group_name_H-M   'P 1'
#
loop_
_entity.id
_entity.type
_entity.pdbx_description
1 polymer ?
#
loop_
_entity_poly.entity_id
_entity_poly.type
_entity_poly.pdbx_seq_one_letter_code
_entity_poly.pdbx_strand_id
1 'polypeptide(L)'
;GPNIYVEGRGVELVDQEGRVYLDMMSSHTRANSLGYGNDEIARAVYEQLGRLHYVGTYDNFVAPAVTLAAKLADLAPGRLSQVMYVSGGSEAVEAALKLAKQYQVVSGKKPRAYKVIARWGAYHGSTMGALSVTDWLGTRHISEPGVPGTTLIPAPTRYRNPFGMPDDEYEAFCADYLEKQIEH
;
A
#
# COMPACT_ATOMS: atom_id res chain seq x y z
N GLY A 1 -20.79 -21.86 2.70
CA GLY A 1 -19.90 -21.82 1.52
C GLY A 1 -19.41 -20.40 1.32
N PRO A 2 -18.67 -20.09 0.25
CA PRO A 2 -18.40 -18.70 -0.11
C PRO A 2 -19.72 -17.96 -0.41
N ASN A 3 -19.76 -16.65 -0.14
CA ASN A 3 -20.85 -15.80 -0.60
C ASN A 3 -20.62 -15.46 -2.08
N ILE A 4 -21.67 -15.50 -2.90
CA ILE A 4 -21.64 -15.10 -4.31
C ILE A 4 -22.48 -13.84 -4.43
N TYR A 5 -21.82 -12.70 -4.64
CA TYR A 5 -22.48 -11.40 -4.85
C TYR A 5 -22.74 -11.16 -6.33
N VAL A 6 -23.96 -10.75 -6.67
CA VAL A 6 -24.43 -10.61 -8.07
C VAL A 6 -24.78 -9.17 -8.44
N GLU A 7 -25.04 -8.32 -7.46
CA GLU A 7 -25.34 -6.90 -7.66
C GLU A 7 -24.74 -6.07 -6.53
N GLY A 8 -24.42 -4.81 -6.81
CA GLY A 8 -24.07 -3.84 -5.78
C GLY A 8 -24.55 -2.45 -6.17
N ARG A 9 -25.04 -1.70 -5.18
CA ARG A 9 -25.51 -0.32 -5.36
C ARG A 9 -25.13 0.53 -4.15
N GLY A 10 -24.35 1.59 -4.37
CA GLY A 10 -23.88 2.45 -3.29
C GLY A 10 -23.06 1.65 -2.28
N VAL A 11 -23.61 1.45 -1.08
CA VAL A 11 -22.95 0.69 0.00
C VAL A 11 -23.51 -0.72 0.18
N GLU A 12 -24.45 -1.13 -0.67
CA GLU A 12 -25.14 -2.41 -0.57
C GLU A 12 -24.60 -3.43 -1.58
N LEU A 13 -24.56 -4.69 -1.17
CA LEU A 13 -24.30 -5.87 -1.98
C LEU A 13 -25.51 -6.80 -1.93
N VAL A 14 -25.83 -7.44 -3.04
CA VAL A 14 -26.89 -8.46 -3.13
C VAL A 14 -26.25 -9.80 -3.48
N ASP A 15 -26.52 -10.84 -2.69
CA ASP A 15 -26.09 -12.20 -3.03
C ASP A 15 -27.00 -12.89 -4.04
N GLN A 16 -26.57 -14.02 -4.57
CA GLN A 16 -27.33 -14.82 -5.55
C GLN A 16 -28.67 -15.33 -5.01
N GLU A 17 -28.86 -15.39 -3.69
CA GLU A 17 -30.12 -15.73 -3.02
C GLU A 17 -31.03 -14.50 -2.81
N GLY A 18 -30.59 -13.32 -3.24
CA GLY A 18 -31.33 -12.06 -3.14
C GLY A 18 -31.23 -11.36 -1.77
N ARG A 19 -30.31 -11.79 -0.90
CA ARG A 19 -30.09 -11.14 0.39
C ARG A 19 -29.24 -9.90 0.22
N VAL A 20 -29.64 -8.83 0.90
CA VAL A 20 -28.94 -7.54 0.87
C VAL A 20 -28.01 -7.43 2.07
N TYR A 21 -26.78 -7.01 1.83
CA TYR A 21 -25.74 -6.77 2.81
C TYR A 21 -25.27 -5.33 2.73
N LEU A 22 -25.08 -4.71 3.89
CA LEU A 22 -24.39 -3.43 3.98
C LEU A 22 -22.87 -3.67 4.05
N ASP A 23 -22.13 -3.21 3.05
CA ASP A 23 -20.67 -3.29 3.04
C ASP A 23 -20.07 -2.18 3.92
N MET A 24 -19.75 -2.54 5.17
CA MET A 24 -19.10 -1.66 6.12
C MET A 24 -17.57 -1.60 5.98
N MET A 25 -17.00 -2.25 4.96
CA MET A 25 -15.56 -2.37 4.77
C MET A 25 -15.04 -1.74 3.47
N SER A 26 -15.92 -1.23 2.59
CA SER A 26 -15.55 -0.78 1.24
C SER A 26 -14.72 -1.87 0.52
N SER A 27 -15.21 -3.09 0.73
CA SER A 27 -14.67 -4.44 0.54
C SER A 27 -13.16 -4.64 0.71
N HIS A 28 -12.61 -4.05 1.79
CA HIS A 28 -11.43 -4.48 2.54
C HIS A 28 -10.07 -3.80 2.34
N THR A 29 -9.91 -2.80 1.47
CA THR A 29 -8.91 -1.70 1.65
C THR A 29 -9.33 -0.44 0.88
N ARG A 30 -10.61 -0.05 0.98
CA ARG A 30 -11.18 1.19 0.37
C ARG A 30 -11.17 1.24 -1.17
N ALA A 31 -10.95 0.11 -1.85
CA ALA A 31 -11.00 0.03 -3.30
C ALA A 31 -12.34 0.51 -3.88
N ASN A 32 -13.42 0.38 -3.10
CA ASN A 32 -14.76 0.81 -3.48
C ASN A 32 -15.19 2.10 -2.74
N SER A 33 -14.31 3.08 -2.60
CA SER A 33 -14.62 4.31 -1.84
C SER A 33 -15.77 5.14 -2.43
N LEU A 34 -16.05 4.96 -3.73
CA LEU A 34 -17.10 5.69 -4.45
C LEU A 34 -18.43 4.92 -4.54
N GLY A 35 -18.50 3.74 -3.92
CA GLY A 35 -19.68 2.89 -3.91
C GLY A 35 -19.84 2.03 -5.17
N TYR A 36 -20.63 0.97 -5.03
CA TYR A 36 -20.96 0.03 -6.10
C TYR A 36 -21.91 0.64 -7.13
N GLY A 37 -21.82 0.15 -8.37
CA GLY A 37 -22.72 0.56 -9.47
C GLY A 37 -22.47 1.99 -9.97
N ASN A 38 -21.22 2.45 -9.95
CA ASN A 38 -20.86 3.78 -10.42
C ASN A 38 -20.82 3.85 -11.96
N ASP A 39 -21.93 4.28 -12.56
CA ASP A 39 -22.10 4.41 -14.02
C ASP A 39 -21.11 5.39 -14.67
N GLU A 40 -20.70 6.44 -13.96
CA GLU A 40 -19.74 7.42 -14.48
C GLU A 40 -18.38 6.75 -14.73
N ILE A 41 -17.87 6.00 -13.75
CA ILE A 41 -16.62 5.24 -13.87
C ILE A 41 -16.74 4.18 -14.97
N ALA A 42 -17.85 3.43 -14.98
CA ALA A 42 -18.08 2.37 -15.96
C ALA A 42 -18.03 2.91 -17.40
N ARG A 43 -18.69 4.04 -17.67
CA ARG A 43 -18.68 4.70 -18.98
C ARG A 43 -17.29 5.21 -19.35
N ALA A 44 -16.59 5.88 -18.43
CA ALA A 44 -15.24 6.41 -18.68
C ALA A 44 -14.25 5.28 -19.04
N VAL A 45 -14.32 4.14 -18.35
CA VAL A 45 -13.50 2.97 -18.66
C VAL A 45 -13.88 2.38 -20.02
N TYR A 46 -15.18 2.19 -20.28
CA TYR A 46 -15.67 1.66 -21.55
C TYR A 46 -15.21 2.51 -22.75
N GLU A 47 -15.38 3.82 -22.67
CA GLU A 47 -14.98 4.74 -23.73
C GLU A 47 -13.47 4.70 -23.97
N GLN A 48 -12.66 4.68 -22.91
CA GLN A 48 -11.20 4.58 -23.06
C GLN A 48 -10.79 3.24 -23.67
N LEU A 49 -11.36 2.12 -23.22
CA LEU A 49 -11.08 0.79 -23.76
C LEU A 49 -11.46 0.67 -25.25
N GLY A 50 -12.61 1.23 -25.63
CA GLY A 50 -13.08 1.24 -27.01
C GLY A 50 -12.18 2.07 -27.95
N ARG A 51 -11.51 3.10 -27.42
CA ARG A 51 -10.56 3.93 -28.18
C ARG A 51 -9.15 3.35 -28.22
N LEU A 52 -8.62 2.95 -27.08
CA LEU A 52 -7.28 2.40 -26.90
C LEU A 52 -7.18 1.69 -25.54
N HIS A 53 -7.14 0.36 -25.57
CA HIS A 53 -7.09 -0.47 -24.36
C HIS A 53 -5.68 -0.55 -23.73
N TYR A 54 -4.60 -0.50 -24.53
CA TYR A 54 -3.24 -0.58 -24.02
C TYR A 54 -2.19 -0.07 -25.02
N VAL A 55 -1.13 0.54 -24.49
CA VAL A 55 0.15 0.79 -25.18
C VAL A 55 1.27 0.68 -24.14
N GLY A 56 2.42 0.11 -24.53
CA GLY A 56 3.55 -0.06 -23.62
C GLY A 56 4.13 1.27 -23.14
N THR A 57 4.52 1.36 -21.86
CA THR A 57 4.81 2.62 -21.16
C THR A 57 6.27 3.06 -21.17
N TYR A 58 7.14 2.41 -21.95
CA TYR A 58 8.58 2.74 -21.96
C TYR A 58 8.82 4.15 -22.53
N ASP A 59 8.31 4.41 -23.75
CA ASP A 59 8.42 5.71 -24.43
C ASP A 59 7.06 6.27 -24.89
N ASN A 60 5.95 5.65 -24.47
CA ASN A 60 4.60 6.07 -24.88
C ASN A 60 3.79 6.56 -23.69
N PHE A 61 2.93 7.55 -23.96
CA PHE A 61 2.02 8.12 -22.99
C PHE A 61 0.60 8.16 -23.54
N VAL A 62 -0.38 8.10 -22.65
CA VAL A 62 -1.79 8.29 -22.98
C VAL A 62 -2.34 9.46 -22.19
N ALA A 63 -3.21 10.26 -22.81
CA ALA A 63 -3.74 11.48 -22.19
C ALA A 63 -4.34 11.25 -20.78
N PRO A 64 -5.11 10.18 -20.50
CA PRO A 64 -5.60 9.91 -19.14
C PRO A 64 -4.48 9.76 -18.11
N ALA A 65 -3.38 9.09 -18.46
CA ALA A 65 -2.26 8.88 -17.54
C ALA A 65 -1.50 10.18 -17.23
N VAL A 66 -1.36 11.06 -18.22
CA VAL A 66 -0.73 12.39 -18.05
C VAL A 66 -1.60 13.28 -17.17
N THR A 67 -2.91 13.36 -17.46
CA THR A 67 -3.87 14.14 -16.67
C THR A 67 -3.94 13.64 -15.23
N LEU A 68 -3.99 12.32 -15.03
CA LEU A 68 -3.99 11.73 -13.69
C LEU A 68 -2.68 12.05 -12.95
N ALA A 69 -1.53 12.02 -13.62
CA ALA A 69 -0.24 12.29 -12.98
C ALA A 69 -0.16 13.74 -12.49
N ALA A 70 -0.60 14.70 -13.32
CA ALA A 70 -0.70 16.09 -12.95
C ALA A 70 -1.64 16.30 -11.76
N LYS A 71 -2.84 15.69 -11.81
CA LYS A 71 -3.82 15.79 -10.73
C LYS A 71 -3.31 15.21 -9.40
N LEU A 72 -2.60 14.09 -9.45
CA LEU A 72 -1.99 13.48 -8.27
C LEU A 72 -0.86 14.34 -7.70
N ALA A 73 -0.03 14.93 -8.57
CA ALA A 73 1.03 15.86 -8.15
C ALA A 73 0.44 17.10 -7.44
N ASP A 74 -0.66 17.67 -7.95
CA ASP A 74 -1.34 18.81 -7.33
C ASP A 74 -1.94 18.49 -5.95
N LEU A 75 -2.36 17.24 -5.72
CA LEU A 75 -2.93 16.78 -4.44
C LEU A 75 -1.87 16.29 -3.46
N ALA A 76 -0.67 15.97 -3.94
CA ALA A 76 0.38 15.38 -3.12
C ALA A 76 0.97 16.42 -2.14
N PRO A 77 1.34 16.01 -0.91
CA PRO A 77 1.88 16.94 0.07
C PRO A 77 3.30 17.39 -0.28
N GLY A 78 3.63 18.63 0.10
CA GLY A 78 4.98 19.16 0.05
C GLY A 78 5.52 19.31 -1.37
N ARG A 79 6.63 18.61 -1.67
CA ARG A 79 7.38 18.75 -2.94
C ARG A 79 7.24 17.52 -3.86
N LEU A 80 6.28 16.65 -3.60
CA LEU A 80 6.07 15.44 -4.39
C LEU A 80 5.38 15.82 -5.71
N SER A 81 6.05 15.55 -6.84
CA SER A 81 5.56 15.96 -8.16
C SER A 81 5.73 14.91 -9.25
N GLN A 82 6.15 13.69 -8.89
CA GLN A 82 6.42 12.59 -9.82
C GLN A 82 5.60 11.37 -9.42
N VAL A 83 5.02 10.70 -10.42
CA VAL A 83 4.12 9.55 -10.25
C VAL A 83 4.64 8.37 -11.05
N MET A 84 4.74 7.22 -10.40
CA MET A 84 4.95 5.93 -11.04
C MET A 84 3.68 5.09 -10.84
N TYR A 85 3.13 4.56 -11.93
CA TYR A 85 1.94 3.71 -11.89
C TYR A 85 2.32 2.24 -11.76
N VAL A 86 1.53 1.53 -10.98
CA VAL A 86 1.60 0.08 -10.74
C VAL A 86 0.19 -0.45 -10.53
N SER A 87 0.02 -1.78 -10.53
CA SER A 87 -1.30 -2.42 -10.48
C SER A 87 -1.84 -2.58 -9.06
N GLY A 88 -1.02 -2.41 -8.03
CA GLY A 88 -1.46 -2.57 -6.64
C GLY A 88 -0.46 -2.11 -5.59
N GLY A 89 -0.89 -2.12 -4.34
CA GLY A 89 -0.11 -1.62 -3.20
C GLY A 89 1.20 -2.38 -2.98
N SER A 90 1.22 -3.71 -3.16
CA SER A 90 2.44 -4.51 -3.04
C SER A 90 3.52 -4.06 -4.04
N GLU A 91 3.15 -3.87 -5.31
CA GLU A 91 4.06 -3.37 -6.35
C GLU A 91 4.54 -1.95 -6.07
N ALA A 92 3.68 -1.10 -5.48
CA ALA A 92 4.05 0.25 -5.09
C ALA A 92 5.14 0.22 -3.98
N VAL A 93 5.02 -0.71 -3.03
CA VAL A 93 6.04 -0.93 -2.00
C VAL A 93 7.34 -1.46 -2.60
N GLU A 94 7.30 -2.40 -3.55
CA GLU A 94 8.50 -2.87 -4.27
C GLU A 94 9.21 -1.70 -4.98
N ALA A 95 8.45 -0.86 -5.69
CA ALA A 95 8.98 0.32 -6.36
C ALA A 95 9.62 1.29 -5.36
N ALA A 96 8.97 1.56 -4.23
CA ALA A 96 9.50 2.44 -3.19
C ALA A 96 10.79 1.89 -2.56
N LEU A 97 10.84 0.59 -2.25
CA LEU A 97 12.02 -0.07 -1.70
C LEU A 97 13.21 0.00 -2.67
N LYS A 98 12.96 -0.27 -3.96
CA LYS A 98 13.97 -0.17 -5.01
C LYS A 98 14.47 1.26 -5.19
N LEU A 99 13.56 2.23 -5.25
CA LEU A 99 13.90 3.64 -5.43
C LEU A 99 14.73 4.17 -4.25
N ALA A 100 14.37 3.84 -3.01
CA ALA A 100 15.11 4.24 -1.82
C ALA A 100 16.56 3.70 -1.84
N LYS A 101 16.75 2.43 -2.22
CA LYS A 101 18.08 1.82 -2.34
C LYS A 101 18.87 2.44 -3.51
N GLN A 102 18.24 2.59 -4.67
CA GLN A 102 18.87 3.21 -5.85
C GLN A 102 19.30 4.65 -5.59
N TYR A 103 18.49 5.43 -4.85
CA TYR A 103 18.86 6.79 -4.47
C TYR A 103 20.19 6.83 -3.70
N GLN A 104 20.39 5.91 -2.76
CA GLN A 104 21.63 5.87 -1.96
C GLN A 104 22.85 5.52 -2.82
N VAL A 105 22.68 4.61 -3.78
CA VAL A 105 23.74 4.24 -4.74
C VAL A 105 24.06 5.41 -5.67
N VAL A 106 23.06 6.00 -6.32
CA VAL A 106 23.23 7.04 -7.34
C VAL A 106 23.67 8.37 -6.74
N SER A 107 23.16 8.74 -5.56
CA SER A 107 23.59 9.98 -4.88
C SER A 107 24.99 9.91 -4.29
N GLY A 108 25.56 8.70 -4.16
CA GLY A 108 26.89 8.48 -3.57
C GLY A 108 27.00 8.73 -2.06
N LYS A 109 25.91 9.13 -1.38
CA LYS A 109 25.94 9.50 0.06
C LYS A 109 26.20 8.31 0.97
N LYS A 110 25.46 7.20 0.76
CA LYS A 110 25.60 5.96 1.52
C LYS A 110 25.39 4.76 0.58
N PRO A 111 26.27 4.49 -0.39
CA PRO A 111 26.01 3.52 -1.47
C PRO A 111 25.84 2.06 -0.99
N ARG A 112 26.23 1.75 0.26
CA ARG A 112 26.00 0.45 0.91
C ARG A 112 24.76 0.43 1.82
N ALA A 113 23.96 1.50 1.88
CA ALA A 113 22.74 1.53 2.67
C ALA A 113 21.64 0.72 1.97
N TYR A 114 21.37 -0.48 2.51
CA TYR A 114 20.33 -1.38 2.02
C TYR A 114 19.30 -1.77 3.09
N LYS A 115 19.59 -1.51 4.37
CA LYS A 115 18.72 -1.86 5.49
C LYS A 115 17.39 -1.12 5.39
N VAL A 116 16.29 -1.80 5.69
CA VAL A 116 14.95 -1.24 5.78
C VAL A 116 14.41 -1.50 7.18
N ILE A 117 13.88 -0.47 7.83
CA ILE A 117 13.28 -0.58 9.17
C ILE A 117 11.76 -0.53 9.00
N ALA A 118 11.09 -1.58 9.45
CA ALA A 118 9.63 -1.68 9.48
C ALA A 118 9.14 -1.86 10.93
N ARG A 119 7.83 -1.90 11.14
CA ARG A 119 7.22 -1.90 12.48
C ARG A 119 6.43 -3.16 12.74
N TRP A 120 6.34 -3.55 14.00
CA TRP A 120 5.49 -4.66 14.42
C TRP A 120 4.01 -4.42 14.06
N GLY A 121 3.32 -5.47 13.63
CA GLY A 121 1.93 -5.41 13.18
C GLY A 121 1.68 -4.60 11.89
N ALA A 122 2.71 -4.11 11.21
CA ALA A 122 2.52 -3.36 9.96
C ALA A 122 2.13 -4.28 8.78
N TYR A 123 1.38 -3.75 7.82
CA TYR A 123 1.06 -4.42 6.56
C TYR A 123 1.52 -3.56 5.38
N HIS A 124 2.33 -4.17 4.50
CA HIS A 124 2.91 -3.49 3.35
C HIS A 124 2.67 -4.24 2.03
N GLY A 125 1.85 -5.29 2.05
CA GLY A 125 1.51 -6.08 0.87
C GLY A 125 2.03 -7.52 0.94
N SER A 126 1.98 -8.18 -0.20
CA SER A 126 2.15 -9.63 -0.33
C SER A 126 3.20 -10.08 -1.36
N THR A 127 3.88 -9.16 -2.05
CA THR A 127 5.09 -9.50 -2.83
C THR A 127 6.27 -9.74 -1.90
N MET A 128 7.33 -10.40 -2.36
CA MET A 128 8.41 -10.86 -1.47
C MET A 128 9.12 -9.72 -0.71
N GLY A 129 9.39 -8.58 -1.37
CA GLY A 129 9.97 -7.40 -0.73
C GLY A 129 8.97 -6.72 0.20
N ALA A 130 7.71 -6.59 -0.20
CA ALA A 130 6.62 -6.08 0.65
C ALA A 130 6.36 -6.95 1.90
N LEU A 131 6.43 -8.27 1.77
CA LEU A 131 6.33 -9.21 2.88
C LEU A 131 7.53 -9.08 3.83
N SER A 132 8.73 -8.81 3.31
CA SER A 132 9.91 -8.61 4.16
C SER A 132 9.75 -7.47 5.16
N VAL A 133 8.92 -6.47 4.83
CA VAL A 133 8.60 -5.31 5.69
C VAL A 133 7.21 -5.40 6.33
N THR A 134 6.49 -6.51 6.16
CA THR A 134 5.19 -6.78 6.78
C THR A 134 5.38 -7.61 8.06
N ASP A 135 4.66 -7.26 9.12
CA ASP A 135 4.62 -8.00 10.38
C ASP A 135 3.19 -8.35 10.81
N TRP A 136 2.25 -8.35 9.87
CA TRP A 136 0.94 -8.90 10.13
C TRP A 136 1.03 -10.42 10.37
N LEU A 137 0.92 -10.80 11.65
CA LEU A 137 1.20 -12.15 12.16
C LEU A 137 0.46 -13.27 11.41
N GLY A 138 -0.75 -12.98 10.92
CA GLY A 138 -1.57 -13.95 10.17
C GLY A 138 -0.95 -14.38 8.84
N THR A 139 -0.05 -13.59 8.25
CA THR A 139 0.51 -13.87 6.92
C THR A 139 2.02 -13.96 6.88
N ARG A 140 2.73 -13.32 7.82
CA ARG A 140 4.19 -13.23 7.78
C ARG A 140 4.87 -14.60 7.71
N HIS A 141 4.50 -15.51 8.61
CA HIS A 141 5.11 -16.84 8.76
C HIS A 141 4.94 -17.74 7.52
N ILE A 142 3.99 -17.43 6.64
CA ILE A 142 3.66 -18.24 5.45
C ILE A 142 4.80 -18.23 4.43
N SER A 143 5.62 -17.17 4.40
CA SER A 143 6.66 -16.96 3.39
C SER A 143 8.05 -16.77 3.97
N GLU A 144 8.28 -17.24 5.20
CA GLU A 144 9.61 -17.22 5.81
C GLU A 144 10.52 -18.34 5.25
N PRO A 145 11.84 -18.11 5.11
CA PRO A 145 12.56 -16.88 5.45
C PRO A 145 12.34 -15.75 4.43
N GLY A 146 12.17 -14.51 4.92
CA GLY A 146 11.97 -13.33 4.08
C GLY A 146 13.25 -12.80 3.42
N VAL A 147 13.12 -11.75 2.60
CA VAL A 147 14.26 -11.07 1.96
C VAL A 147 15.19 -10.48 3.04
N PRO A 148 16.52 -10.70 2.95
CA PRO A 148 17.47 -10.12 3.89
C PRO A 148 17.47 -8.60 3.91
N GLY A 149 17.90 -8.02 5.04
CA GLY A 149 18.13 -6.58 5.18
C GLY A 149 16.93 -5.81 5.71
N THR A 150 15.91 -6.48 6.24
CA THR A 150 14.83 -5.83 6.97
C THR A 150 14.95 -6.11 8.48
N THR A 151 14.72 -5.06 9.27
CA THR A 151 14.59 -5.15 10.73
C THR A 151 13.23 -4.60 11.16
N LEU A 152 12.70 -5.14 12.25
CA LEU A 152 11.44 -4.70 12.83
C LEU A 152 11.67 -4.01 14.17
N ILE A 153 10.87 -2.98 14.42
CA ILE A 153 10.85 -2.25 15.68
C ILE A 153 9.43 -2.22 16.28
N PRO A 154 9.30 -1.94 17.58
CA PRO A 154 8.00 -1.71 18.20
C PRO A 154 7.18 -0.64 17.47
N ALA A 155 5.90 -0.94 17.21
CA ALA A 155 4.94 0.06 16.74
C ALA A 155 4.37 0.85 17.94
N PRO A 156 4.07 2.16 17.79
CA PRO A 156 3.52 2.97 18.88
C PRO A 156 2.02 2.69 19.14
N THR A 157 1.66 1.42 19.32
CA THR A 157 0.31 1.00 19.71
C THR A 157 0.17 1.07 21.23
N ARG A 158 -0.54 2.08 21.71
CA ARG A 158 -0.82 2.28 23.14
C ARG A 158 -1.65 1.14 23.73
N TYR A 159 -2.68 0.71 23.01
CA TYR A 159 -3.56 -0.37 23.46
C TYR A 159 -2.82 -1.72 23.46
N ARG A 160 -2.70 -2.32 24.65
CA ARG A 160 -1.97 -3.59 24.88
C ARG A 160 -0.56 -3.57 24.31
N ASN A 161 0.19 -2.48 24.57
CA ASN A 161 1.59 -2.45 24.18
C ASN A 161 2.32 -3.67 24.79
N PRO A 162 3.20 -4.33 24.01
CA PRO A 162 3.79 -5.61 24.40
C PRO A 162 4.78 -5.52 25.57
N PHE A 163 5.11 -4.31 26.01
CA PHE A 163 6.04 -4.05 27.10
C PHE A 163 5.35 -3.69 28.42
N GLY A 164 4.01 -3.55 28.43
CA GLY A 164 3.24 -3.17 29.61
C GLY A 164 3.59 -1.77 30.16
N MET A 165 4.17 -0.91 29.33
CA MET A 165 4.60 0.44 29.71
C MET A 165 3.41 1.42 29.74
N PRO A 166 3.46 2.48 30.56
CA PRO A 166 2.57 3.64 30.43
C PRO A 166 2.63 4.26 29.02
N ASP A 167 1.53 4.84 28.55
CA ASP A 167 1.41 5.32 27.15
C ASP A 167 2.46 6.38 26.78
N ASP A 168 2.71 7.33 27.68
CA ASP A 168 3.67 8.42 27.52
C ASP A 168 5.12 7.92 27.53
N GLU A 169 5.42 6.95 28.39
CA GLU A 169 6.72 6.27 28.40
C GLU A 169 6.93 5.40 27.14
N TYR A 170 5.88 4.73 26.68
CA TYR A 170 5.96 3.82 25.54
C TYR A 170 6.25 4.54 24.22
N GLU A 171 5.70 5.74 24.03
CA GLU A 171 5.97 6.55 22.85
C GLU A 171 7.45 6.96 22.75
N ALA A 172 8.02 7.42 23.87
CA ALA A 172 9.45 7.73 23.96
C ALA A 172 10.28 6.47 23.72
N PHE A 173 9.92 5.34 24.34
CA PHE A 173 10.58 4.06 24.14
C PHE A 173 10.61 3.62 22.66
N CYS A 174 9.49 3.77 21.92
CA CYS A 174 9.44 3.45 20.50
C CYS A 174 10.39 4.32 19.66
N ALA A 175 10.47 5.62 19.97
CA ALA A 175 11.37 6.54 19.28
C ALA A 175 12.84 6.21 19.58
N ASP A 176 13.18 6.00 20.86
CA ASP A 176 14.53 5.63 21.29
C ASP A 176 14.96 4.28 20.69
N TYR A 177 14.04 3.33 20.56
CA TYR A 177 14.32 2.05 19.92
C TYR A 177 14.66 2.22 18.45
N LEU A 178 13.95 3.09 17.72
CA LEU A 178 14.28 3.43 16.34
C LEU A 178 15.69 4.04 16.23
N GLU A 179 16.03 4.99 17.10
CA GLU A 179 17.37 5.60 17.13
C GLU A 179 18.46 4.54 17.35
N LYS A 180 18.29 3.68 18.36
CA LYS A 180 19.23 2.58 18.64
C LYS A 180 19.40 1.62 17.46
N GLN A 181 18.34 1.36 16.70
CA GLN A 181 18.37 0.51 15.49
C GLN A 181 19.04 1.19 14.29
N ILE A 182 19.14 2.52 14.30
CA ILE A 182 19.89 3.28 13.29
C ILE A 182 21.38 3.31 13.64
N GLU A 183 21.71 3.45 14.93
CA GLU A 183 23.09 3.53 15.43
C GLU A 183 23.83 2.18 15.45
N HIS A 184 23.10 1.07 15.62
CA HIS A 184 23.64 -0.29 15.77
C HIS A 184 23.14 -1.26 14.67
#